data_AF-A0A1I8ACA8-F1
#
_entry.id   AF-A0A1I8ACA8-F1
#
_cell.length_a   1.000
_cell.length_b   1.000
_cell.length_c   1.000
_cell.angle_alpha   90.00
_cell.angle_beta   90.00
_cell.angle_gamma   90.00
#
_symmetry.space_group_name_H-M   'P 1'
#
loop_
_entity.id
_entity.type
_entity.pdbx_description
1 polymer ?
#
loop_
_entity_poly.entity_id
_entity_poly.type
_entity_poly.pdbx_seq_one_letter_code
_entity_poly.pdbx_strand_id
1 'polypeptide(L)'
;MSNKWLIDIVNTDFLNHDMLAPSIKYGYSLVHAEVTAIERDKKTVRTTQGALEYDYLILSGGIRNAYDAWFGNDTYAAEYTR
;
A
#
# COMPACT_ATOMS: atom_id res chain seq x y z
N MET A 1 16.53 0.03 4.79
CA MET A 1 17.15 -1.14 5.46
C MET A 1 17.07 -2.43 4.65
N SER A 2 16.19 -2.52 3.64
CA SER A 2 16.08 -3.66 2.72
C SER A 2 17.41 -4.09 2.07
N ASN A 3 18.30 -3.15 1.73
CA ASN A 3 19.61 -3.51 1.17
C ASN A 3 20.45 -4.37 2.12
N LYS A 4 20.32 -4.20 3.44
CA LYS A 4 21.02 -5.03 4.43
C LYS A 4 20.41 -6.43 4.53
N TRP A 5 19.10 -6.53 4.34
CA TRP A 5 18.41 -7.81 4.25
C TRP A 5 18.83 -8.57 3.00
N LEU A 6 18.97 -7.89 1.86
CA LEU A 6 19.41 -8.50 0.59
C LEU A 6 20.82 -9.13 0.66
N ILE A 7 21.68 -8.64 1.56
CA ILE A 7 23.05 -9.16 1.77
C ILE A 7 23.19 -9.89 3.12
N ASP A 8 22.09 -10.43 3.63
CA ASP A 8 22.04 -11.32 4.81
C ASP A 8 22.56 -10.73 6.12
N ILE A 9 22.62 -9.39 6.24
CA ILE A 9 23.00 -8.71 7.49
C ILE A 9 21.85 -8.70 8.50
N VAL A 10 20.60 -8.68 8.02
CA VAL A 10 19.39 -8.71 8.87
C VAL A 10 18.39 -9.70 8.30
N ASN A 11 17.57 -10.29 9.18
CA ASN A 11 16.52 -11.22 8.78
C ASN A 11 15.24 -10.50 8.31
N THR A 12 14.27 -11.25 7.80
CA THR A 12 12.99 -10.71 7.33
C THR A 12 12.18 -10.06 8.45
N ASP A 13 12.22 -10.60 9.67
CA ASP A 13 11.50 -10.04 10.83
C ASP A 13 11.95 -8.62 11.17
N PHE A 14 13.21 -8.28 10.89
CA PHE A 14 13.72 -6.93 11.07
C PHE A 14 13.03 -5.89 10.17
N LEU A 15 12.53 -6.28 9.00
CA LEU A 15 11.87 -5.38 8.05
C LEU A 15 10.37 -5.20 8.34
N ASN A 16 9.76 -6.17 9.01
CA ASN A 16 8.33 -6.17 9.28
C ASN A 16 8.01 -5.38 10.55
N HIS A 17 6.93 -4.60 10.50
CA HIS A 17 6.50 -3.76 11.61
C HIS A 17 5.01 -3.90 11.84
N ASP A 18 4.62 -3.90 13.12
CA ASP A 18 3.23 -3.97 13.53
C ASP A 18 2.53 -2.62 13.30
N MET A 19 1.45 -2.64 12.51
CA MET A 19 0.62 -1.47 12.23
C MET A 19 -0.51 -1.26 13.25
N LEU A 20 -0.87 -2.28 14.05
CA LEU A 20 -1.93 -2.23 15.05
C LEU A 20 -1.46 -1.56 16.35
N ALA A 21 -0.27 -1.89 16.85
CA ALA A 21 0.22 -1.30 18.09
C ALA A 21 0.20 0.25 18.09
N PRO A 22 0.64 0.94 17.01
CA PRO A 22 0.51 2.40 16.93
C PRO A 22 -0.95 2.89 16.89
N SER A 23 -1.86 2.16 16.24
CA SER A 23 -3.27 2.55 16.16
C SER A 23 -3.94 2.56 17.53
N ILE A 24 -3.64 1.54 18.34
CA ILE A 24 -4.10 1.44 19.73
C ILE A 24 -3.49 2.55 20.58
N LYS A 25 -2.16 2.76 20.47
CA LYS A 25 -1.43 3.74 21.28
C LYS A 25 -1.89 5.19 21.03
N TYR A 26 -2.19 5.53 19.77
CA TYR A 26 -2.51 6.90 19.37
C TYR A 26 -4.00 7.13 19.06
N GLY A 27 -4.84 6.11 19.22
CA GLY A 27 -6.30 6.25 19.19
C GLY A 27 -6.90 6.47 17.79
N TYR A 28 -6.32 5.87 16.75
CA TYR A 28 -6.91 5.89 15.40
C TYR A 28 -7.40 4.49 14.98
N SER A 29 -8.42 4.45 14.13
CA SER A 29 -8.91 3.20 13.54
C SER A 29 -8.04 2.78 12.36
N LEU A 30 -7.42 1.61 12.45
CA LEU A 30 -6.78 0.97 11.31
C LEU A 30 -7.81 0.10 10.58
N VAL A 31 -8.11 0.44 9.33
CA VAL A 31 -8.96 -0.38 8.46
C VAL A 31 -8.05 -1.12 7.49
N HIS A 32 -7.96 -2.45 7.63
CA HIS A 32 -7.18 -3.28 6.71
C HIS A 32 -8.02 -3.60 5.47
N ALA A 33 -8.05 -2.69 4.49
CA ALA A 33 -8.77 -2.86 3.24
C ALA A 33 -8.00 -2.25 2.07
N GLU A 34 -8.33 -2.68 0.85
CA GLU A 34 -7.83 -2.05 -0.37
C GLU A 34 -8.74 -0.90 -0.78
N VAL A 35 -8.16 0.25 -1.15
CA VAL A 35 -8.89 1.39 -1.72
C VAL A 35 -9.07 1.16 -3.22
N THR A 36 -10.32 1.10 -3.67
CA THR A 36 -10.66 0.80 -5.08
C THR A 36 -11.05 2.04 -5.87
N ALA A 37 -11.57 3.09 -5.21
CA ALA A 37 -11.88 4.37 -5.85
C ALA A 37 -11.92 5.52 -4.84
N ILE A 38 -11.74 6.75 -5.34
CA ILE A 38 -11.88 8.00 -4.56
C ILE A 38 -12.87 8.90 -5.30
N GLU A 39 -14.06 9.09 -4.73
CA GLU A 39 -15.13 9.95 -5.23
C GLU A 39 -14.97 11.34 -4.58
N ARG A 40 -14.20 12.24 -5.20
CA ARG A 40 -13.82 13.54 -4.61
C ARG A 40 -15.00 14.50 -4.46
N ASP A 41 -15.94 14.46 -5.40
CA ASP A 41 -17.18 15.26 -5.41
C ASP A 41 -18.08 14.93 -4.22
N LYS A 42 -18.12 13.67 -3.82
CA LYS A 42 -18.91 13.18 -2.68
C LYS A 42 -18.11 13.08 -1.37
N LYS A 43 -16.81 13.35 -1.44
CA LYS A 43 -15.86 13.13 -0.36
C LYS A 43 -15.93 11.71 0.24
N THR A 44 -15.88 10.70 -0.63
CA THR A 44 -15.98 9.29 -0.23
C THR A 44 -14.83 8.46 -0.80
N VAL A 45 -14.29 7.55 -0.01
CA VAL A 45 -13.34 6.50 -0.42
C VAL A 45 -14.07 5.16 -0.50
N ARG A 46 -13.99 4.48 -1.63
CA ARG A 46 -14.48 3.10 -1.80
C ARG A 46 -13.38 2.12 -1.45
N THR A 47 -13.71 1.09 -0.69
CA THR A 47 -12.79 0.03 -0.30
C THR A 47 -13.42 -1.35 -0.52
N THR A 48 -12.61 -2.39 -0.42
CA THR A 48 -13.09 -3.79 -0.44
C THR A 48 -13.99 -4.15 0.74
N GLN A 49 -14.11 -3.29 1.75
CA GLN A 49 -14.93 -3.49 2.95
C GLN A 49 -16.04 -2.44 3.13
N GLY A 50 -16.32 -1.63 2.10
CA GLY A 50 -17.39 -0.64 2.12
C GLY A 50 -16.92 0.75 1.69
N ALA A 51 -17.55 1.77 2.25
CA ALA A 51 -17.26 3.17 1.91
C ALA A 51 -16.97 3.99 3.17
N LEU A 52 -16.03 4.92 3.06
CA LEU A 52 -15.66 5.84 4.14
C LEU A 52 -15.80 7.28 3.64
N GLU A 53 -16.56 8.09 4.36
CA GLU A 53 -16.67 9.52 4.11
C GLU A 53 -15.52 10.28 4.79
N TYR A 54 -15.14 11.43 4.24
CA TYR A 54 -14.07 12.25 4.81
C TYR A 54 -14.34 13.75 4.68
N ASP A 55 -13.79 14.54 5.61
CA ASP A 55 -13.66 15.99 5.43
C ASP A 55 -12.32 16.35 4.78
N TYR A 56 -11.27 15.66 5.19
CA TYR A 56 -9.90 15.76 4.67
C TYR A 56 -9.37 14.38 4.33
N LEU A 57 -8.72 14.26 3.17
CA LEU A 57 -8.09 13.03 2.71
C LEU A 57 -6.59 13.25 2.51
N ILE A 58 -5.78 12.48 3.24
CA ILE A 58 -4.33 12.44 3.08
C ILE A 58 -3.98 11.20 2.25
N LEU A 59 -3.23 11.40 1.17
CA LEU A 59 -2.84 10.32 0.26
C LEU A 59 -1.36 9.97 0.44
N SER A 60 -1.08 8.69 0.70
CA SER A 60 0.28 8.16 0.85
C SER A 60 0.39 6.76 0.20
N GLY A 61 -0.06 6.63 -1.05
CA GLY A 61 -0.20 5.36 -1.76
C GLY A 61 1.09 4.74 -2.32
N GLY A 62 2.26 5.34 -2.07
CA GLY A 62 3.54 4.84 -2.59
C GLY A 62 3.70 5.01 -4.10
N ILE A 63 4.57 4.19 -4.71
CA ILE A 63 4.87 4.19 -6.14
C ILE A 63 4.26 2.97 -6.83
N ARG A 64 3.87 3.13 -8.09
CA ARG A 64 3.53 2.01 -8.98
C ARG A 64 4.65 1.84 -9.99
N ASN A 65 5.10 0.60 -10.19
CA ASN A 65 6.04 0.28 -11.25
C ASN A 65 5.33 0.34 -12.62
N ALA A 66 5.89 1.12 -13.55
CA ALA A 66 5.40 1.25 -14.92
C ALA A 66 6.03 0.16 -15.81
N TYR A 67 5.65 -1.09 -15.58
CA TYR A 67 6.23 -2.24 -16.29
C TYR A 67 5.97 -2.23 -17.80
N ASP A 68 4.89 -1.59 -18.24
CA ASP A 68 4.56 -1.34 -19.64
C ASP A 68 5.67 -0.56 -20.38
N ALA A 69 6.40 0.32 -19.68
CA ALA A 69 7.52 1.05 -20.27
C ALA A 69 8.71 0.14 -20.63
N TRP A 70 8.84 -1.04 -20.02
CA TRP A 70 9.94 -1.98 -20.27
C TRP A 70 9.51 -3.18 -21.10
N PHE A 71 8.30 -3.69 -20.87
CA PHE A 71 7.80 -4.92 -21.48
C PHE A 71 6.70 -4.67 -22.54
N GLY A 72 6.24 -3.43 -22.71
CA GLY A 72 5.15 -3.09 -23.62
C GLY A 72 3.87 -3.87 -23.27
N ASN A 73 3.35 -4.61 -24.27
CA ASN A 73 2.16 -5.44 -24.11
C ASN A 73 2.46 -6.87 -23.62
N ASP A 74 3.73 -7.22 -23.39
CA ASP A 74 4.09 -8.53 -22.85
C ASP A 74 3.85 -8.56 -21.33
N THR A 75 2.59 -8.79 -20.97
CA THR A 75 2.18 -8.88 -19.57
C THR A 75 2.75 -10.12 -18.88
N TYR A 76 3.07 -11.18 -19.62
CA TYR A 76 3.64 -12.40 -19.04
C TYR A 76 5.07 -12.15 -18.57
N ALA A 77 5.89 -11.48 -19.38
CA ALA A 77 7.24 -11.08 -18.98
C ALA A 77 7.24 -10.16 -17.75
N ALA A 78 6.28 -9.23 -17.65
CA ALA A 78 6.15 -8.34 -16.51
C ALA A 78 5.83 -9.08 -15.19
N GLU A 79 4.99 -10.13 -15.23
CA GLU A 79 4.60 -10.89 -14.03
C GLU A 79 5.76 -11.61 -13.35
N TYR A 80 6.83 -11.99 -14.08
CA TYR A 80 8.04 -12.58 -13.48
C TYR A 80 8.86 -11.62 -12.61
N THR A 81 8.50 -10.33 -12.60
CA THR A 81 9.21 -9.29 -11.82
C THR A 81 8.47 -8.86 -10.56
N ARG A 82 7.31 -9.46 -10.28
CA ARG A 82 6.46 -9.14 -9.12
C ARG A 82 6.75 -10.02 -7.92
#